data_AF-A0A9E1J4Z2-F1
#
_entry.id   AF-A0A9E1J4Z2-F1
#
_cell.length_a   1.000
_cell.length_b   1.000
_cell.length_c   1.000
_cell.angle_alpha   90.00
_cell.angle_beta   90.00
_cell.angle_gamma   90.00
#
_symmetry.space_group_name_H-M   'P 1'
#
loop_
_entity.id
_entity.type
_entity.pdbx_description
1 polymer ?
#
loop_
_entity_poly.entity_id
_entity_poly.type
_entity_poly.pdbx_seq_one_letter_code
_entity_poly.pdbx_strand_id
1 'polypeptide(L)'
;MSSEIPASSSEAALEKARAVAPILRAAGAEIEAARALTPGVLTAMHDAELFRLTLPARNNGAELPVPQLAQVAEIIAGADASAAWCLGQSFGCAMSAAFMDEGPAREVFGAREAVLAWGAGLQGKMVATDGGYLVSGTWRFASGSHHATWLGGHSKVFEADGSPRQAATGRQA
;
A
#
# COMPACT_ATOMS: atom_id res chain seq x y z
N MET A 1 -7.83 -2.06 24.29
CA MET A 1 -9.10 -2.80 24.11
C MET A 1 -9.09 -3.30 22.69
N SER A 2 -8.78 -4.57 22.46
CA SER A 2 -8.80 -5.17 21.12
C SER A 2 -10.26 -5.22 20.66
N SER A 3 -10.61 -4.42 19.67
CA SER A 3 -11.83 -4.61 18.91
C SER A 3 -11.62 -5.85 18.04
N GLU A 4 -12.17 -6.99 18.45
CA GLU A 4 -12.26 -8.15 17.57
C GLU A 4 -13.10 -7.75 16.36
N ILE A 5 -12.48 -7.82 15.18
CA ILE A 5 -13.20 -7.67 13.92
C ILE A 5 -14.17 -8.85 13.81
N PRO A 6 -15.48 -8.61 13.65
CA PRO A 6 -16.44 -9.70 13.64
C PRO A 6 -16.12 -10.71 12.52
N ALA A 7 -16.31 -12.00 12.80
CA ALA A 7 -16.05 -13.07 11.83
C ALA A 7 -16.78 -12.87 10.48
N SER A 8 -17.90 -12.15 10.49
CA SER A 8 -18.66 -11.78 9.29
C SER A 8 -17.92 -10.85 8.34
N SER A 9 -17.10 -9.91 8.83
CA SER A 9 -16.32 -9.02 7.96
C SER A 9 -15.08 -9.69 7.38
N SER A 10 -14.52 -10.68 8.10
CA SER A 10 -13.45 -11.53 7.59
C SER A 10 -13.92 -12.42 6.43
N GLU A 11 -15.05 -13.10 6.60
CA GLU A 11 -15.62 -13.94 5.53
C GLU A 11 -16.00 -13.09 4.31
N ALA A 12 -16.60 -11.92 4.51
CA ALA A 12 -16.94 -11.01 3.42
C ALA A 12 -15.72 -10.58 2.59
N ALA A 13 -14.55 -10.38 3.22
CA ALA A 13 -13.31 -10.07 2.50
C ALA A 13 -12.84 -11.24 1.62
N LEU A 14 -12.97 -12.47 2.12
CA LEU A 14 -12.65 -13.68 1.36
C LEU A 14 -13.61 -13.88 0.18
N GLU A 15 -14.91 -13.65 0.38
CA GLU A 15 -15.92 -13.70 -0.69
C GLU A 15 -15.63 -12.67 -1.79
N LYS A 16 -15.33 -11.42 -1.39
CA LYS A 16 -14.91 -10.35 -2.31
C LYS A 16 -13.67 -10.75 -3.11
N ALA A 17 -12.65 -11.34 -2.48
CA ALA A 17 -11.46 -11.83 -3.17
C ALA A 17 -11.80 -12.96 -4.17
N ARG A 18 -12.67 -13.91 -3.80
CA ARG A 18 -13.13 -14.97 -4.70
C ARG A 18 -13.92 -14.43 -5.89
N ALA A 19 -14.69 -13.36 -5.71
CA ALA A 19 -15.43 -12.71 -6.79
C ALA A 19 -14.51 -12.00 -7.79
N VAL A 20 -13.37 -11.45 -7.33
CA VAL A 20 -12.37 -10.80 -8.20
C VAL A 20 -11.50 -11.81 -8.95
N ALA A 21 -11.19 -12.96 -8.34
CA ALA A 21 -10.34 -14.00 -8.93
C ALA A 21 -10.65 -14.39 -10.40
N PRO A 22 -11.91 -14.64 -10.83
CA PRO A 22 -12.19 -14.94 -12.24
C PRO A 22 -11.87 -13.78 -13.19
N ILE A 23 -12.02 -12.53 -12.77
CA ILE A 23 -11.71 -11.33 -13.57
C ILE A 23 -10.20 -11.25 -13.81
N LEU A 24 -9.41 -11.46 -12.75
CA LEU A 24 -7.95 -11.54 -12.84
C LEU A 24 -7.50 -12.65 -13.79
N ARG A 25 -8.07 -13.86 -13.64
CA ARG A 25 -7.72 -15.00 -14.48
C ARG A 25 -8.00 -14.73 -15.96
N ALA A 26 -9.11 -14.07 -16.28
CA ALA A 26 -9.45 -13.70 -17.65
C ALA A 26 -8.49 -12.63 -18.23
N ALA A 27 -7.99 -11.73 -17.39
CA ALA A 27 -7.10 -10.63 -17.80
C ALA A 27 -5.60 -11.02 -17.85
N GLY A 28 -5.20 -12.21 -17.39
CA GLY A 28 -3.80 -12.57 -17.19
C GLY A 28 -2.87 -12.35 -18.39
N ALA A 29 -3.30 -12.71 -19.61
CA ALA A 29 -2.50 -12.49 -20.82
C ALA A 29 -2.31 -10.99 -21.14
N GLU A 30 -3.33 -10.17 -20.87
CA GLU A 30 -3.27 -8.72 -21.06
C GLU A 30 -2.37 -8.07 -19.99
N ILE A 31 -2.48 -8.53 -18.74
CA ILE A 31 -1.62 -8.07 -17.63
C ILE A 31 -0.15 -8.31 -17.96
N GLU A 32 0.18 -9.51 -18.43
CA GLU A 32 1.55 -9.88 -18.79
C GLU A 32 2.07 -9.02 -19.95
N ALA A 33 1.29 -8.87 -21.01
CA ALA A 33 1.67 -8.07 -22.17
C ALA A 33 1.84 -6.58 -21.83
N ALA A 34 0.93 -6.01 -21.03
CA ALA A 34 0.97 -4.61 -20.62
C ALA A 34 2.02 -4.34 -19.52
N ARG A 35 2.46 -5.38 -18.81
CA ARG A 35 3.28 -5.28 -17.57
C ARG A 35 2.62 -4.37 -16.53
N ALA A 36 1.29 -4.42 -16.47
CA ALA A 36 0.46 -3.59 -15.62
C ALA A 36 -0.91 -4.25 -15.41
N LEU A 37 -1.54 -4.01 -14.25
CA LEU A 37 -2.93 -4.39 -14.05
C LEU A 37 -3.83 -3.58 -14.99
N THR A 38 -4.80 -4.24 -15.60
CA THR A 38 -5.73 -3.59 -16.52
C THR A 38 -6.72 -2.68 -15.75
N PRO A 39 -7.28 -1.64 -16.38
CA PRO A 39 -8.26 -0.77 -15.73
C PRO A 39 -9.48 -1.53 -15.19
N GLY A 40 -9.93 -2.57 -15.90
CA GLY A 40 -11.05 -3.41 -15.46
C GLY A 40 -10.73 -4.21 -14.19
N VAL A 41 -9.52 -4.77 -14.11
CA VAL A 41 -9.03 -5.45 -12.90
C VAL A 41 -8.93 -4.49 -11.73
N LEU A 42 -8.32 -3.31 -11.93
CA LEU A 42 -8.19 -2.30 -10.88
C LEU A 42 -9.56 -1.85 -10.36
N THR A 43 -10.51 -1.60 -11.26
CA THR A 43 -11.89 -1.26 -10.89
C THR A 43 -12.51 -2.33 -10.00
N ALA A 44 -12.42 -3.59 -10.41
CA ALA A 44 -12.96 -4.71 -9.63
C ALA A 44 -12.29 -4.86 -8.25
N MET A 45 -10.97 -4.68 -8.18
CA MET A 45 -10.23 -4.72 -6.90
C MET A 45 -10.61 -3.57 -5.96
N HIS A 46 -10.86 -2.36 -6.51
CA HIS A 46 -11.34 -1.22 -5.74
C HIS A 46 -12.79 -1.36 -5.28
N ASP A 47 -13.69 -1.87 -6.14
CA ASP A 47 -15.08 -2.18 -5.79
C ASP A 47 -15.17 -3.24 -4.70
N ALA A 48 -14.27 -4.21 -4.72
CA ALA A 48 -14.09 -5.21 -3.68
C ALA A 48 -13.33 -4.69 -2.46
N GLU A 49 -12.93 -3.42 -2.43
CA GLU A 49 -12.19 -2.78 -1.32
C GLU A 49 -10.91 -3.52 -0.91
N LEU A 50 -10.30 -4.29 -1.82
CA LEU A 50 -9.15 -5.14 -1.49
C LEU A 50 -7.95 -4.28 -1.03
N PHE A 51 -7.75 -3.11 -1.62
CA PHE A 51 -6.68 -2.19 -1.21
C PHE A 51 -6.89 -1.53 0.17
N ARG A 52 -8.04 -1.76 0.82
CA ARG A 52 -8.41 -1.13 2.10
C ARG A 52 -8.34 -2.10 3.28
N LEU A 53 -7.92 -3.35 3.05
CA LEU A 53 -8.01 -4.40 4.06
C LEU A 53 -7.13 -4.14 5.29
N THR A 54 -5.98 -3.50 5.16
CA THR A 54 -5.10 -3.16 6.31
C THR A 54 -5.25 -1.72 6.82
N LEU A 55 -6.05 -0.89 6.15
CA LEU A 55 -6.22 0.49 6.57
C LEU A 55 -6.94 0.55 7.93
N PRO A 56 -6.60 1.54 8.78
CA PRO A 56 -7.34 1.81 10.01
C PRO A 56 -8.81 2.15 9.74
N ALA A 57 -9.71 1.83 10.68
CA ALA A 57 -11.14 2.12 10.54
C ALA A 57 -11.40 3.63 10.41
N ARG A 58 -10.60 4.49 11.07
CA ARG A 58 -10.64 5.95 10.93
C ARG A 58 -10.35 6.44 9.49
N ASN A 59 -9.73 5.60 8.68
CA ASN A 59 -9.47 5.84 7.26
C ASN A 59 -10.40 4.98 6.39
N ASN A 60 -11.60 4.58 6.86
CA ASN A 60 -12.53 3.71 6.15
C ASN A 60 -11.90 2.38 5.69
N GLY A 61 -11.05 1.78 6.53
CA GLY A 61 -10.42 0.49 6.29
C GLY A 61 -11.07 -0.66 7.07
N ALA A 62 -10.69 -1.89 6.73
CA ALA A 62 -11.26 -3.10 7.34
C ALA A 62 -10.45 -3.64 8.53
N GLU A 63 -9.23 -3.15 8.77
CA GLU A 63 -8.31 -3.59 9.83
C GLU A 63 -8.04 -5.11 9.87
N LEU A 64 -8.21 -5.80 8.73
CA LEU A 64 -8.27 -7.25 8.62
C LEU A 64 -7.06 -7.94 9.27
N PRO A 65 -7.25 -9.00 10.08
CA PRO A 65 -6.13 -9.66 10.73
C PRO A 65 -5.23 -10.42 9.75
N VAL A 66 -3.95 -10.59 10.13
CA VAL A 66 -2.91 -11.20 9.29
C VAL A 66 -3.27 -12.56 8.69
N PRO A 67 -3.88 -13.52 9.45
CA PRO A 67 -4.27 -14.80 8.87
C PRO A 67 -5.25 -14.66 7.70
N GLN A 68 -6.22 -13.76 7.80
CA GLN A 68 -7.21 -13.53 6.75
C GLN A 68 -6.62 -12.74 5.57
N LEU A 69 -5.69 -11.81 5.81
CA LEU A 69 -4.93 -11.16 4.74
C LEU A 69 -4.14 -12.18 3.90
N ALA A 70 -3.53 -13.17 4.56
CA ALA A 70 -2.81 -14.25 3.88
C ALA A 70 -3.77 -15.07 3.01
N GLN A 71 -4.95 -15.43 3.51
CA GLN A 71 -5.97 -16.15 2.74
C GLN A 71 -6.48 -15.34 1.54
N VAL A 72 -6.71 -14.03 1.70
CA VAL A 72 -7.04 -13.14 0.57
C VAL A 72 -5.93 -13.17 -0.47
N ALA A 73 -4.66 -13.01 -0.04
CA ALA A 73 -3.52 -13.03 -0.94
C ALA A 73 -3.40 -14.39 -1.68
N GLU A 74 -3.64 -15.52 -1.00
CA GLU A 74 -3.66 -16.86 -1.60
C GLU A 74 -4.74 -16.99 -2.68
N ILE A 75 -5.96 -16.51 -2.42
CA ILE A 75 -7.06 -16.53 -3.39
C ILE A 75 -6.70 -15.74 -4.65
N ILE A 76 -6.16 -14.53 -4.48
CA ILE A 76 -5.74 -13.66 -5.59
C ILE A 76 -4.56 -14.27 -6.34
N ALA A 77 -3.57 -14.84 -5.64
CA ALA A 77 -2.39 -15.48 -6.24
C ALA A 77 -2.77 -16.70 -7.07
N GLY A 78 -3.81 -17.44 -6.69
CA GLY A 78 -4.38 -18.54 -7.48
C GLY A 78 -5.06 -18.10 -8.78
N ALA A 79 -5.27 -16.79 -8.99
CA ALA A 79 -5.74 -16.22 -10.24
C ALA A 79 -4.61 -15.52 -11.02
N ASP A 80 -3.84 -14.67 -10.35
CA ASP A 80 -2.68 -13.97 -10.90
C ASP A 80 -1.67 -13.60 -9.80
N ALA A 81 -0.46 -14.13 -9.91
CA ALA A 81 0.58 -13.94 -8.89
C ALA A 81 1.12 -12.50 -8.84
N SER A 82 1.17 -11.79 -9.97
CA SER A 82 1.65 -10.41 -10.07
C SER A 82 0.68 -9.43 -9.39
N ALA A 83 -0.63 -9.66 -9.57
CA ALA A 83 -1.69 -8.92 -8.90
C ALA A 83 -1.66 -9.17 -7.39
N ALA A 84 -1.47 -10.42 -6.96
CA ALA A 84 -1.32 -10.75 -5.54
C ALA A 84 -0.09 -10.07 -4.92
N TRP A 85 1.02 -9.98 -5.64
CA TRP A 85 2.22 -9.26 -5.19
C TRP A 85 1.96 -7.76 -5.05
N CYS A 86 1.31 -7.13 -6.03
CA CYS A 86 0.95 -5.72 -5.94
C CYS A 86 -0.04 -5.45 -4.79
N LEU A 87 -1.02 -6.33 -4.58
CA LEU A 87 -1.96 -6.23 -3.48
C LEU A 87 -1.25 -6.39 -2.12
N GLY A 88 -0.39 -7.40 -1.98
CA GLY A 88 0.40 -7.61 -0.76
C GLY A 88 1.32 -6.41 -0.44
N GLN A 89 1.93 -5.80 -1.46
CA GLN A 89 2.68 -4.56 -1.28
C GLN A 89 1.79 -3.44 -0.75
N SER A 90 0.58 -3.29 -1.29
CA SER A 90 -0.36 -2.26 -0.83
C SER A 90 -0.78 -2.47 0.64
N PHE A 91 -0.93 -3.72 1.09
CA PHE A 91 -1.21 -4.03 2.49
C PHE A 91 -0.12 -3.49 3.42
N GLY A 92 1.14 -3.75 3.05
CA GLY A 92 2.32 -3.23 3.74
C GLY A 92 2.34 -1.70 3.76
N CYS A 93 2.04 -1.08 2.62
CA CYS A 93 2.07 0.37 2.48
C CYS A 93 0.97 1.06 3.31
N ALA A 94 -0.25 0.54 3.26
CA ALA A 94 -1.41 1.06 3.96
C ALA A 94 -1.26 1.03 5.49
N MET A 95 -0.47 0.12 6.06
CA MET A 95 -0.17 0.13 7.49
C MET A 95 0.53 1.42 7.96
N SER A 96 1.19 2.18 7.08
CA SER A 96 1.76 3.49 7.43
C SER A 96 0.69 4.48 7.93
N ALA A 97 -0.56 4.35 7.47
CA ALA A 97 -1.67 5.19 7.91
C ALA A 97 -1.87 5.14 9.44
N ALA A 98 -1.53 4.02 10.08
CA ALA A 98 -1.60 3.86 11.53
C ALA A 98 -0.68 4.82 12.29
N PHE A 99 0.43 5.23 11.68
CA PHE A 99 1.50 6.05 12.25
C PHE A 99 1.51 7.50 11.76
N MET A 100 0.59 7.84 10.85
CA MET A 100 0.44 9.20 10.32
C MET A 100 -0.55 10.00 11.17
N ASP A 101 -0.32 11.31 11.25
CA ASP A 101 -1.31 12.26 11.72
C ASP A 101 -2.57 12.21 10.82
N GLU A 102 -3.73 12.54 11.40
CA GLU A 102 -5.04 12.37 10.74
C GLU A 102 -5.13 13.11 9.39
N GLY A 103 -4.65 14.35 9.33
CA GLY A 103 -4.68 15.18 8.11
C GLY A 103 -3.94 14.53 6.95
N PRO A 104 -2.62 14.28 7.07
CA PRO A 104 -1.84 13.57 6.05
C PRO A 104 -2.38 12.18 5.72
N ALA A 105 -2.83 11.41 6.73
CA ALA A 105 -3.42 10.08 6.48
C ALA A 105 -4.68 10.18 5.61
N ARG A 106 -5.54 11.18 5.86
CA ARG A 106 -6.75 11.43 5.07
C ARG A 106 -6.41 11.90 3.65
N GLU A 107 -5.38 12.70 3.48
CA GLU A 107 -4.91 13.13 2.16
C GLU A 107 -4.45 11.93 1.31
N VAL A 108 -3.68 11.02 1.91
CA VAL A 108 -3.15 9.85 1.20
C VAL A 108 -4.21 8.77 0.96
N PHE A 109 -5.03 8.46 1.96
CA PHE A 109 -5.91 7.27 1.97
C PHE A 109 -7.41 7.56 1.90
N GLY A 110 -7.80 8.84 1.86
CA GLY A 110 -9.20 9.25 1.91
C GLY A 110 -9.99 8.97 0.63
N ALA A 111 -9.33 8.91 -0.52
CA ALA A 111 -9.98 8.56 -1.78
C ALA A 111 -10.33 7.06 -1.82
N ARG A 112 -11.44 6.71 -2.49
CA ARG A 112 -11.84 5.30 -2.73
C ARG A 112 -10.72 4.53 -3.43
N GLU A 113 -10.07 5.18 -4.40
CA GLU A 113 -9.03 4.60 -5.25
C GLU A 113 -7.63 4.73 -4.66
N ALA A 114 -7.51 5.15 -3.40
CA ALA A 114 -6.21 5.36 -2.79
C ALA A 114 -5.38 4.07 -2.73
N VAL A 115 -4.20 4.12 -3.33
CA VAL A 115 -3.16 3.09 -3.23
C VAL A 115 -1.82 3.79 -3.02
N LEU A 116 -1.10 3.32 -2.01
CA LEU A 116 0.28 3.73 -1.75
C LEU A 116 1.22 2.60 -2.21
N ALA A 117 2.28 2.97 -2.93
CA ALA A 117 3.35 2.06 -3.30
C ALA A 117 4.72 2.67 -2.97
N TRP A 118 5.67 1.86 -2.53
CA TRP A 118 7.06 2.27 -2.33
C TRP A 118 8.03 1.12 -2.56
N GLY A 119 9.31 1.46 -2.74
CA GLY A 119 10.41 0.51 -2.82
C GLY A 119 11.02 0.16 -1.45
N ALA A 120 11.71 -0.98 -1.38
CA ALA A 120 12.43 -1.40 -0.18
C ALA A 120 13.74 -0.63 0.02
N GLY A 121 14.13 -0.38 1.27
CA GLY A 121 15.44 0.20 1.62
C GLY A 121 15.52 1.73 1.56
N LEU A 122 16.56 2.28 2.20
CA LEU A 122 16.84 3.72 2.27
C LEU A 122 17.60 4.18 1.02
N GLN A 123 16.88 4.65 0.00
CA GLN A 123 17.47 4.99 -1.31
C GLN A 123 17.50 6.50 -1.61
N GLY A 124 16.79 7.30 -0.81
CA GLY A 124 16.71 8.75 -1.01
C GLY A 124 17.55 9.58 -0.06
N LYS A 125 17.70 10.86 -0.42
CA LYS A 125 18.25 11.93 0.40
C LYS A 125 17.18 13.01 0.59
N MET A 126 16.90 13.34 1.84
CA MET A 126 16.08 14.49 2.23
C MET A 126 16.98 15.52 2.90
N VAL A 127 16.96 16.76 2.41
CA VAL A 127 17.66 17.90 3.02
C VAL A 127 16.64 18.82 3.66
N ALA A 128 16.79 19.11 4.95
CA ALA A 128 15.90 20.00 5.67
C ALA A 128 15.95 21.41 5.08
N THR A 129 14.78 22.00 4.92
CA THR A 129 14.55 23.37 4.43
C THR A 129 13.50 24.05 5.29
N ASP A 130 13.28 25.35 5.11
CA ASP A 130 12.18 26.03 5.79
C ASP A 130 10.83 25.44 5.35
N GLY A 131 10.04 24.96 6.32
CA GLY A 131 8.73 24.33 6.07
C GLY A 131 8.74 22.90 5.51
N GLY A 132 9.89 22.23 5.33
CA GLY A 132 9.89 20.85 4.82
C GLY A 132 11.25 20.30 4.39
N TYR A 133 11.25 19.48 3.33
CA TYR A 133 12.45 18.81 2.83
C TYR A 133 12.58 18.93 1.30
N LEU A 134 13.80 19.16 0.81
CA LEU A 134 14.15 18.90 -0.58
C LEU A 134 14.51 17.41 -0.71
N VAL A 135 13.78 16.69 -1.56
CA VAL A 135 13.91 15.24 -1.73
C VAL A 135 14.56 14.92 -3.07
N SER A 136 15.58 14.07 -3.06
CA SER A 136 16.24 13.57 -4.28
C SER A 136 16.62 12.10 -4.13
N GLY A 137 16.56 11.34 -5.21
CA GLY A 137 16.92 9.93 -5.19
C GLY A 137 16.32 9.13 -6.34
N THR A 138 16.64 7.85 -6.35
CA THR A 138 16.05 6.85 -7.24
C THR A 138 15.57 5.70 -6.37
N TRP A 139 14.27 5.46 -6.33
CA TRP A 139 13.67 4.36 -5.59
C TRP A 139 13.24 3.26 -6.55
N ARG A 140 13.79 2.06 -6.36
CA ARG A 140 13.48 0.88 -7.18
C ARG A 140 12.52 -0.06 -6.45
N PHE A 141 11.85 -0.92 -7.20
CA PHE A 141 10.93 -1.96 -6.69
C PHE A 141 9.64 -1.41 -6.03
N ALA A 142 9.09 -0.31 -6.53
CA ALA A 142 7.76 0.17 -6.16
C ALA A 142 6.68 -0.64 -6.88
N SER A 143 6.48 -1.90 -6.48
CA SER A 143 5.43 -2.75 -7.04
C SER A 143 4.06 -2.10 -6.83
N GLY A 144 3.24 -2.10 -7.89
CA GLY A 144 1.97 -1.37 -7.93
C GLY A 144 2.07 0.12 -8.29
N SER A 145 3.27 0.67 -8.50
CA SER A 145 3.44 2.09 -8.86
C SER A 145 2.67 2.56 -10.10
N HIS A 146 2.38 1.68 -11.07
CA HIS A 146 1.57 2.03 -12.24
C HIS A 146 0.11 2.39 -11.90
N HIS A 147 -0.41 1.96 -10.76
CA HIS A 147 -1.78 2.23 -10.30
C HIS A 147 -1.82 2.89 -8.91
N ALA A 148 -0.67 3.28 -8.38
CA ALA A 148 -0.61 3.96 -7.11
C ALA A 148 -1.04 5.43 -7.26
N THR A 149 -1.90 5.90 -6.36
CA THR A 149 -2.27 7.33 -6.28
C THR A 149 -1.20 8.14 -5.56
N TRP A 150 -0.41 7.48 -4.71
CA TRP A 150 0.70 8.07 -3.97
C TRP A 150 1.93 7.16 -4.03
N LEU A 151 3.12 7.78 -4.03
CA LEU A 151 4.40 7.07 -3.95
C LEU A 151 5.12 7.44 -2.66
N GLY A 152 5.63 6.42 -1.97
CA GLY A 152 6.52 6.58 -0.82
C GLY A 152 7.99 6.38 -1.21
N GLY A 153 8.89 7.05 -0.49
CA GLY A 153 10.33 6.95 -0.71
C GLY A 153 11.12 7.07 0.59
N HIS A 154 11.57 5.93 1.13
CA HIS A 154 12.43 5.93 2.31
C HIS A 154 13.76 6.64 1.99
N SER A 155 14.13 7.58 2.85
CA SER A 155 15.27 8.46 2.62
C SER A 155 15.98 8.77 3.93
N LYS A 156 17.27 9.04 3.85
CA LYS A 156 18.06 9.56 4.96
C LYS A 156 17.89 11.08 5.04
N VAL A 157 17.74 11.59 6.25
CA VAL A 157 17.57 13.02 6.50
C VAL A 157 18.91 13.69 6.82
N PHE A 158 19.12 14.86 6.24
CA PHE A 158 20.28 15.73 6.45
C PHE A 158 19.81 17.14 6.79
N GLU A 159 20.57 17.84 7.62
CA GLU A 159 20.38 19.26 7.86
C GLU A 159 20.78 20.09 6.64
N ALA A 160 20.43 21.38 6.64
CA ALA A 160 20.77 22.30 5.55
C ALA A 160 22.29 22.45 5.33
N ASP A 161 23.10 22.25 6.38
CA ASP A 161 24.56 22.23 6.31
C ASP A 161 25.14 20.90 5.77
N GLY A 162 24.27 19.93 5.46
CA GLY A 162 24.63 18.61 4.95
C GLY A 162 25.01 17.59 6.02
N SER A 163 24.95 17.94 7.31
CA SER A 163 25.17 16.98 8.39
C SER A 163 24.00 15.98 8.53
N PRO A 164 24.23 14.71 8.89
CA PRO A 164 23.17 13.75 9.15
C PRO A 164 22.27 14.20 10.31
N ARG A 165 20.95 14.28 10.08
CA ARG A 165 20.00 14.49 11.18
C ARG A 165 19.97 13.25 12.07
N GLN A 166 20.11 13.43 13.38
CA GLN A 166 20.03 12.32 14.33
C GLN A 166 18.62 12.19 14.90
N ALA A 167 18.11 10.96 14.91
CA ALA A 167 16.91 10.61 15.68
C ALA A 167 17.25 10.56 17.17
N ALA A 168 16.22 10.60 18.03
CA ALA A 168 16.37 10.47 19.49
C ALA A 168 17.09 9.17 19.93
N THR A 169 17.15 8.17 19.06
CA THR A 169 17.85 6.90 19.28
C THR A 169 19.35 6.95 18.98
N GLY A 170 19.88 8.09 18.54
CA GLY A 170 21.27 8.27 18.12
C GLY A 170 21.59 7.71 16.72
N ARG A 171 20.62 7.06 16.06
CA ARG A 171 20.73 6.66 14.65
C ARG A 171 20.36 7.85 13.75
N GLN A 172 20.86 7.84 12.52
CA GLN A 172 20.43 8.82 11.52
C GLN A 172 18.92 8.66 11.25
N ALA A 173 18.22 9.79 11.18
CA ALA A 173 16.81 9.88 10.81
C ALA A 173 16.59 9.56 9.33
#